data_AF-A0A7G2SDC0-F1
#
_entry.id   AF-A0A7G2SDC0-F1
#
_cell.length_a   1.000
_cell.length_b   1.000
_cell.length_c   1.000
_cell.angle_alpha   90.00
_cell.angle_beta   90.00
_cell.angle_gamma   90.00
#
_symmetry.space_group_name_H-M   'P 1'
#
loop_
_entity.id
_entity.type
_entity.pdbx_description
1 polymer ?
#
loop_
_entity_poly.entity_id
_entity_poly.type
_entity_poly.pdbx_seq_one_letter_code
_entity_poly.pdbx_strand_id
1 'polypeptide(L)' 'MFRPITTQDEASDFIQWAEENYKPFDEIKGIWHPITQLACVKINERELGWRCVNELYEWGSNYSEKITN' A
#
# COMPACT_ATOMS: atom_id res chain seq x y z
N MET A 1 4.82 -8.41 24.00
CA MET A 1 5.02 -6.95 23.83
C MET A 1 6.28 -6.75 23.01
N PHE A 2 6.26 -5.91 21.97
CA PHE A 2 7.42 -5.69 21.11
C PHE A 2 8.43 -4.74 21.77
N ARG A 3 9.72 -4.95 21.49
CA ARG A 3 10.75 -4.02 21.95
C ARG A 3 10.66 -2.70 21.17
N PRO A 4 10.98 -1.55 21.79
CA PRO A 4 11.09 -0.30 21.06
C PRO A 4 12.21 -0.39 20.02
N ILE A 5 11.96 0.18 18.85
CA ILE A 5 13.00 0.40 17.83
C ILE A 5 13.67 1.74 18.13
N THR A 6 15.00 1.73 18.20
CA THR A 6 15.79 2.91 18.60
C THR A 6 16.61 3.49 17.45
N THR A 7 16.71 2.80 16.31
CA THR A 7 17.46 3.25 15.14
C THR A 7 16.60 3.23 13.88
N GLN A 8 16.92 4.11 12.95
CA GLN A 8 16.26 4.17 11.65
C GLN A 8 16.57 2.93 10.80
N ASP A 9 17.78 2.38 10.90
CA ASP A 9 18.19 1.19 10.15
C ASP A 9 17.34 -0.01 10.54
N GLU A 10 17.14 -0.24 11.85
CA GLU A 10 16.29 -1.32 12.31
C GLU A 10 14.83 -1.12 11.85
N ALA A 11 14.32 0.12 11.88
CA ALA A 11 13.00 0.41 11.34
C ALA A 11 12.91 0.12 9.82
N SER A 12 14.00 0.38 9.09
CA SER A 12 14.08 0.15 7.65
C SER A 12 13.96 -1.32 7.29
N ASP A 13 14.53 -2.23 8.10
CA ASP A 13 14.39 -3.68 7.89
C ASP A 13 12.92 -4.13 7.96
N PHE A 14 12.15 -3.60 8.92
CA PHE A 14 10.71 -3.92 9.04
C PHE A 14 9.88 -3.35 7.89
N ILE A 15 10.27 -2.17 7.38
CA ILE A 15 9.60 -1.53 6.24
C ILE A 15 9.92 -2.31 4.96
N GLN A 16 11.19 -2.64 4.74
CA GLN A 16 11.65 -3.40 3.57
C GLN A 16 10.97 -4.76 3.51
N TRP A 17 10.87 -5.45 4.66
CA TRP A 17 10.14 -6.72 4.73
C TRP A 17 8.68 -6.57 4.30
N ALA A 18 7.99 -5.50 4.71
CA ALA A 18 6.61 -5.25 4.31
C ALA A 18 6.48 -5.05 2.79
N GLU A 19 7.36 -4.24 2.18
CA GLU A 19 7.37 -4.01 0.72
C GLU A 19 7.60 -5.31 -0.08
N GLU A 20 8.42 -6.22 0.43
CA GLU A 20 8.75 -7.47 -0.26
C GLU A 20 7.72 -8.60 -0.06
N ASN A 21 7.03 -8.62 1.08
CA ASN A 21 6.24 -9.78 1.51
C ASN A 21 4.74 -9.50 1.68
N TYR A 22 4.35 -8.24 1.91
CA TYR A 22 2.95 -7.89 2.08
C TYR A 22 2.27 -7.73 0.72
N LYS A 23 1.24 -8.53 0.49
CA LYS A 23 0.35 -8.32 -0.66
C LYS A 23 -0.68 -7.24 -0.31
N PRO A 24 -0.84 -6.19 -1.13
CA PRO A 24 -1.80 -5.13 -0.86
C PRO A 24 -3.21 -5.66 -0.59
N PHE A 25 -3.84 -5.13 0.46
CA PHE A 25 -5.18 -5.45 0.95
C PHE A 25 -5.36 -6.86 1.53
N ASP A 26 -4.31 -7.67 1.61
CA ASP A 26 -4.37 -8.89 2.43
C ASP A 26 -4.42 -8.52 3.93
N GLU A 27 -4.80 -9.50 4.76
CA GLU A 27 -4.91 -9.32 6.21
C GLU A 27 -3.57 -8.88 6.83
N ILE A 28 -3.59 -7.76 7.55
CA ILE A 28 -2.45 -7.32 8.37
C ILE A 28 -2.49 -8.11 9.68
N LYS A 29 -1.52 -9.01 9.86
CA LYS A 29 -1.50 -9.88 11.05
C LYS A 29 -1.13 -9.08 12.29
N GLY A 30 -1.97 -9.16 13.32
CA GLY A 30 -1.74 -8.48 14.61
C GLY A 30 -0.49 -8.95 15.38
N ILE A 31 0.10 -10.09 14.99
CA ILE A 31 1.36 -10.62 15.55
C ILE A 31 2.61 -9.97 14.95
N TRP A 32 2.49 -9.13 13.92
CA TRP A 32 3.63 -8.43 13.32
C TRP A 32 4.01 -7.21 14.13
N HIS A 33 5.25 -6.76 13.98
CA HIS A 33 5.72 -5.56 14.65
C HIS A 33 4.90 -4.32 14.21
N PRO A 34 4.57 -3.37 15.09
CA PRO A 34 3.77 -2.19 14.74
C PRO A 34 4.32 -1.37 13.56
N ILE A 35 5.64 -1.30 13.40
CA ILE A 35 6.28 -0.63 12.26
C ILE A 35 5.98 -1.36 10.94
N THR A 36 6.01 -2.69 10.94
CA THR A 36 5.58 -3.50 9.78
C THR A 36 4.10 -3.26 9.48
N GLN A 37 3.23 -3.27 10.50
CA GLN A 37 1.80 -3.02 10.32
C GLN A 37 1.55 -1.64 9.69
N LEU A 38 2.26 -0.61 10.17
CA LEU A 38 2.17 0.74 9.61
C LEU A 38 2.68 0.81 8.16
N ALA A 39 3.75 0.08 7.82
CA ALA A 39 4.24 -0.02 6.46
C ALA A 39 3.19 -0.67 5.54
N CYS A 40 2.54 -1.76 5.97
CA CYS A 40 1.43 -2.38 5.24
C CYS A 40 0.27 -1.41 4.98
N VAL A 41 -0.09 -0.57 5.97
CA VAL A 41 -1.12 0.47 5.80
C VAL A 41 -0.73 1.48 4.71
N LYS A 42 0.53 1.95 4.71
CA LYS A 42 1.02 2.89 3.69
C LYS A 42 1.04 2.29 2.29
N ILE A 43 1.36 1.00 2.18
CA ILE A 43 1.26 0.26 0.92
C ILE A 43 -0.19 0.28 0.42
N ASN A 44 -1.17 -0.02 1.29
CA ASN A 44 -2.58 0.04 0.94
C ASN A 44 -3.03 1.44 0.49
N GLU A 45 -2.59 2.49 1.18
CA GLU A 45 -2.90 3.88 0.80
C GLU A 45 -2.37 4.22 -0.60
N ARG A 46 -1.13 3.82 -0.91
CA ARG A 46 -0.54 4.01 -2.24
C ARG A 46 -1.32 3.27 -3.32
N GLU A 47 -1.65 2.01 -3.05
CA GLU A 47 -2.39 1.16 -4.00
C GLU A 47 -3.82 1.65 -4.23
N LEU A 48 -4.49 2.20 -3.21
CA LEU A 48 -5.77 2.88 -3.37
C LEU A 48 -5.63 4.11 -4.27
N GLY A 49 -4.59 4.92 -4.06
CA GLY A 49 -4.29 6.06 -4.91
C GLY A 49 -4.15 5.65 -6.39
N TRP A 50 -3.38 4.60 -6.68
CA TRP A 50 -3.23 4.09 -8.03
C TRP A 50 -4.53 3.55 -8.63
N ARG A 51 -5.33 2.82 -7.86
CA ARG A 51 -6.63 2.31 -8.31
C ARG A 51 -7.59 3.43 -8.70
N CYS A 52 -7.72 4.46 -7.86
CA CYS A 52 -8.57 5.61 -8.16
C CYS A 52 -8.13 6.33 -9.44
N VAL A 53 -6.82 6.51 -9.62
CA VAL A 53 -6.28 7.15 -10.83
C VAL A 53 -6.59 6.30 -12.07
N ASN A 54 -6.40 4.98 -12.02
CA ASN A 54 -6.69 4.09 -13.14
C ASN A 54 -8.18 4.09 -13.51
N GLU A 55 -9.07 4.03 -12.52
CA GLU A 55 -10.52 4.08 -12.74
C GLU A 55 -10.96 5.39 -13.42
N LEU A 56 -10.37 6.51 -13.02
CA LEU A 56 -10.61 7.82 -13.65
C LEU A 56 -10.11 7.85 -15.11
N TYR A 57 -8.94 7.28 -15.39
CA TYR A 57 -8.43 7.17 -16.76
C TYR A 57 -9.34 6.31 -17.64
N GLU A 58 -9.76 5.15 -17.16
CA GLU A 58 -10.68 4.25 -17.87
C GLU A 58 -12.03 4.93 -18.14
N TRP A 59 -12.57 5.64 -17.16
CA TRP A 59 -13.79 6.41 -17.34
C TRP A 59 -13.65 7.50 -18.42
N GLY A 60 -12.54 8.24 -18.41
CA GLY A 60 -12.25 9.26 -19.40
C GLY A 60 -12.14 8.71 -20.83
N SER A 61 -11.44 7.59 -21.01
CA SER A 61 -11.30 6.91 -22.31
C SER A 61 -12.67 6.41 -22.82
N ASN A 62 -13.45 5.74 -21.97
CA ASN A 62 -14.79 5.26 -22.32
C ASN A 62 -15.77 6.40 -22.66
N TYR A 63 -15.66 7.55 -21.98
CA TYR A 63 -16.46 8.72 -22.31
C TYR A 63 -16.07 9.32 -23.66
N SER A 64 -14.76 9.42 -23.95
CA SER A 64 -14.25 9.90 -25.25
C SER A 64 -14.75 9.05 -26.42
N GLU A 65 -14.75 7.73 -26.30
CA GLU A 65 -15.23 6.84 -27.37
C GLU A 65 -16.73 6.99 -27.66
N LYS A 66 -17.53 7.33 -26.63
CA LYS A 66 -18.98 7.53 -26.74
C LYS A 66 -19.38 8.86 -27.39
N ILE A 67 -18.52 9.87 -27.36
CA ILE A 67 -18.79 11.16 -28.01
C ILE A 67 -18.32 11.22 -29.46
N THR A 68 -17.44 10.28 -29.87
CA THR A 68 -16.90 10.19 -31.23
C THR A 68 -17.62 9.17 -32.13
N ASN A 69 -18.55 8.38 -31.59
CA ASN A 69 -19.45 7.47 -32.32
C ASN A 69 -20.90 8.00 -32.30
#